data_AF-M0MFZ6-F1
#
_entry.id   AF-M0MFZ6-F1
#
_cell.length_a   1.000
_cell.length_b   1.000
_cell.length_c   1.000
_cell.angle_alpha   90.00
_cell.angle_beta   90.00
_cell.angle_gamma   90.00
#
_symmetry.space_group_name_H-M   'P 1'
#
loop_
_entity.id
_entity.type
_entity.pdbx_description
1 polymer ?
#
loop_
_entity_poly.entity_id
_entity_poly.type
_entity_poly.pdbx_seq_one_letter_code
_entity_poly.pdbx_strand_id
1 'polypeptide(L)'
;MPSDGKYTAVVDRFEEDLAVLLLERDGETVDDILLPKPELPESGRHQDAVLYVSVVDGEVRNATYKAEETDQRAERAQSRFDRLSQRPSESETEAGTDSER
;
A
#
# COMPACT_ATOMS: atom_id res chain seq x y z
N MET A 1 15.32 6.39 -12.95
CA MET A 1 16.27 6.76 -11.87
C MET A 1 15.59 7.88 -11.11
N PRO A 2 15.16 7.63 -9.87
CA PRO A 2 14.40 8.60 -9.10
C PRO A 2 15.22 9.87 -8.85
N SER A 3 14.50 11.00 -8.78
CA SER A 3 15.11 12.27 -8.42
C SER A 3 15.58 12.26 -6.97
N ASP A 4 16.57 13.08 -6.65
CA ASP A 4 17.03 13.23 -5.29
C ASP A 4 15.95 13.86 -4.40
N GLY A 5 15.86 13.38 -3.17
CA GLY A 5 14.89 13.89 -2.20
C GLY A 5 14.41 12.88 -1.19
N LYS A 6 13.35 13.25 -0.47
CA LYS A 6 12.68 12.39 0.52
C LYS A 6 11.36 11.90 -0.04
N TYR A 7 11.07 10.64 0.24
CA TYR A 7 9.89 9.93 -0.24
C TYR A 7 9.30 9.08 0.88
N THR A 8 7.99 8.89 0.82
CA THR A 8 7.37 7.73 1.45
C THR A 8 7.56 6.57 0.48
N ALA A 9 7.99 5.41 0.94
CA ALA A 9 8.15 4.23 0.11
C ALA A 9 7.33 3.08 0.67
N VAL A 10 6.74 2.28 -0.22
CA VAL A 10 6.02 1.06 0.15
C VAL A 10 6.77 -0.14 -0.43
N VAL A 11 7.00 -1.16 0.39
CA VAL A 11 7.51 -2.45 -0.08
C VAL A 11 6.40 -3.17 -0.85
N ASP A 12 6.45 -3.13 -2.18
CA ASP A 12 5.44 -3.75 -3.04
C ASP A 12 5.63 -5.26 -3.14
N ARG A 13 6.85 -5.69 -3.47
CA ARG A 13 7.20 -7.12 -3.59
C ARG A 13 8.67 -7.38 -3.32
N PHE A 14 8.99 -8.66 -3.17
CA PHE A 14 10.36 -9.14 -3.15
C PHE A 14 10.66 -9.98 -4.39
N GLU A 15 11.81 -9.72 -5.01
CA GLU A 15 12.33 -10.47 -6.15
C GLU A 15 13.70 -11.02 -5.75
N GLU A 16 13.78 -12.33 -5.54
CA GLU A 16 15.01 -12.99 -5.06
C GLU A 16 15.59 -12.32 -3.81
N ASP A 17 16.68 -11.57 -3.93
CA ASP A 17 17.34 -10.85 -2.84
C ASP A 17 17.08 -9.33 -2.84
N LEU A 18 16.22 -8.86 -3.74
CA LEU A 18 15.82 -7.46 -3.89
C LEU A 18 14.40 -7.23 -3.39
N ALA A 19 14.15 -6.00 -2.98
CA ALA A 19 12.83 -5.45 -2.70
C ALA A 19 12.53 -4.36 -3.72
N VAL A 20 11.32 -4.40 -4.29
CA VAL A 20 10.80 -3.32 -5.12
C VAL A 20 10.09 -2.33 -4.20
N LEU A 21 10.58 -1.09 -4.18
CA LEU A 21 10.03 -0.01 -3.39
C LEU A 21 9.31 0.98 -4.31
N LEU A 22 8.01 1.16 -4.11
CA LEU A 22 7.24 2.21 -4.78
C LEU A 22 7.43 3.52 -4.03
N LEU A 23 8.00 4.53 -4.69
CA LEU A 23 8.22 5.86 -4.12
C LEU A 23 6.98 6.72 -4.32
N GLU A 24 6.55 7.35 -3.24
CA GLU A 24 5.38 8.22 -3.21
C GLU A 24 5.74 9.64 -2.78
N ARG A 25 5.02 10.60 -3.37
CA ARG A 25 4.99 11.99 -2.96
C ARG A 25 3.53 12.44 -2.94
N ASP A 26 3.12 13.07 -1.85
CA ASP A 26 1.74 13.55 -1.65
C ASP A 26 0.66 12.45 -1.83
N GLY A 27 1.02 11.19 -1.54
CA GLY A 27 0.14 10.03 -1.64
C GLY A 27 0.01 9.43 -3.04
N GLU A 28 0.76 9.93 -4.01
CA GLU A 28 0.82 9.39 -5.37
C GLU A 28 2.16 8.71 -5.62
N THR A 29 2.15 7.54 -6.27
CA THR A 29 3.37 6.86 -6.71
C THR A 29 4.02 7.65 -7.85
N VAL A 30 5.28 8.03 -7.68
CA VAL A 30 6.02 8.86 -8.63
C VAL A 30 7.16 8.13 -9.33
N ASP A 31 7.70 7.08 -8.71
CA ASP A 31 8.77 6.24 -9.27
C ASP A 31 8.88 4.93 -8.48
N ASP A 32 9.78 4.03 -8.89
CA ASP A 32 10.17 2.83 -8.16
C ASP A 32 11.70 2.70 -8.03
N ILE A 33 12.14 1.97 -7.00
CA ILE A 33 13.57 1.67 -6.79
C ILE A 33 13.77 0.27 -6.23
N LEU A 34 14.81 -0.39 -6.73
CA LEU A 34 15.25 -1.69 -6.22
C LEU A 34 16.23 -1.47 -5.07
N LEU A 35 16.00 -2.18 -3.96
CA LEU A 35 16.88 -2.16 -2.80
C LEU A 35 17.20 -3.60 -2.35
N PRO A 36 18.46 -3.94 -2.08
CA PRO A 36 18.79 -5.24 -1.49
C PRO A 36 18.05 -5.43 -0.15
N LYS A 37 17.45 -6.61 0.04
CA LYS A 37 16.80 -7.01 1.30
C LYS A 37 17.64 -6.75 2.56
N PRO A 38 18.96 -7.01 2.61
CA PRO A 38 19.75 -6.73 3.81
C PRO A 38 19.90 -5.24 4.13
N GLU A 39 19.66 -4.34 3.16
CA GLU A 39 19.69 -2.89 3.38
C GLU A 39 18.36 -2.34 3.92
N LEU A 40 17.28 -3.12 3.83
CA LEU A 40 16.03 -2.77 4.49
C LEU A 40 16.16 -2.88 6.01
N PRO A 41 15.52 -1.98 6.77
CA PRO A 41 15.32 -2.16 8.21
C PRO A 41 14.65 -3.50 8.47
N GLU A 42 15.17 -4.31 9.41
CA GLU A 42 14.65 -5.66 9.67
C GLU A 42 13.14 -5.66 9.96
N SER A 43 12.65 -4.67 10.71
CA SER A 43 11.23 -4.51 11.03
C SER A 43 10.34 -4.17 9.84
N GLY A 44 10.90 -3.65 8.74
CA GLY A 44 10.19 -3.33 7.50
C GLY A 44 10.43 -4.34 6.37
N ARG A 45 11.01 -5.52 6.65
CA ARG A 45 11.26 -6.58 5.65
C ARG A 45 10.04 -7.45 5.40
N HIS A 46 8.92 -6.82 5.08
CA HIS A 46 7.71 -7.50 4.69
C HIS A 46 6.97 -6.67 3.65
N GLN A 47 6.09 -7.33 2.90
CA GLN A 47 5.22 -6.65 1.95
C GLN A 47 4.33 -5.63 2.69
N ASP A 48 3.97 -4.57 1.96
CA ASP A 48 3.16 -3.44 2.42
C ASP A 48 3.80 -2.58 3.51
N ALA A 49 5.06 -2.86 3.92
CA ALA A 49 5.79 -2.04 4.87
C ALA A 49 5.98 -0.62 4.33
N VAL A 50 5.66 0.37 5.15
CA VAL A 50 5.88 1.78 4.81
C VAL A 50 7.21 2.25 5.40
N LEU A 51 8.02 2.89 4.56
CA LEU A 51 9.33 3.42 4.87
C LEU A 51 9.35 4.92 4.57
N TYR A 52 10.11 5.70 5.34
CA TYR A 52 10.63 6.98 4.86
C TYR A 52 12.03 6.78 4.33
N VAL A 53 12.23 7.15 3.07
CA VAL A 53 13.51 6.98 2.37
C VAL A 53 14.07 8.32 1.90
N SER A 54 15.39 8.41 1.88
CA SER A 54 16.11 9.51 1.21
C SER A 54 16.88 8.96 0.03
N VAL A 55 16.63 9.52 -1.16
CA VAL A 55 17.32 9.19 -2.41
C VAL A 55 18.35 10.27 -2.71
N VAL A 56 19.58 9.84 -3.03
CA VAL A 56 20.69 10.71 -3.47
C VAL A 56 21.45 10.00 -4.58
N ASP A 57 21.63 10.68 -5.71
CA ASP A 57 22.19 10.15 -6.95
C ASP A 57 21.43 8.90 -7.45
N GLY A 58 20.10 8.89 -7.26
CA GLY A 58 19.24 7.77 -7.66
C GLY A 58 19.33 6.53 -6.76
N GLU A 59 20.04 6.57 -5.64
CA GLU A 59 20.18 5.46 -4.68
C GLU A 59 19.57 5.79 -3.32
N VAL A 60 19.01 4.77 -2.63
CA VAL A 60 18.54 4.92 -1.26
C VAL A 60 19.72 5.08 -0.30
N ARG A 61 19.80 6.21 0.39
CA ARG A 61 20.83 6.47 1.41
C ARG A 61 20.36 6.18 2.83
N ASN A 62 19.06 6.19 3.06
CA ASN A 62 18.46 5.91 4.36
C ASN A 62 17.06 5.35 4.13
N ALA A 63 16.68 4.36 4.94
CA ALA A 63 15.34 3.83 5.01
C ALA A 63 14.95 3.69 6.50
N THR A 64 13.80 4.26 6.88
CA THR A 64 13.28 4.16 8.24
C THR A 64 11.87 3.59 8.20
N TYR A 65 11.65 2.47 8.87
CA TYR A 65 10.33 1.85 8.96
C TYR A 65 9.34 2.70 9.76
N LYS A 66 8.08 2.72 9.30
CA LYS A 66 6.96 3.47 9.87
C LYS A 66 5.81 2.51 10.18
N ALA A 67 5.89 1.88 11.35
CA ALA A 67 4.87 0.93 11.81
C ALA A 67 3.47 1.55 11.83
N GLU A 68 3.33 2.72 12.45
CA GLU A 68 2.04 3.40 12.58
C GLU A 68 1.38 3.73 11.22
N GLU A 69 2.18 4.17 10.23
CA GLU A 69 1.66 4.45 8.88
C GLU A 69 1.30 3.16 8.14
N THR A 70 2.04 2.08 8.39
CA THR A 70 1.75 0.74 7.85
C THR A 70 0.41 0.24 8.35
N ASP A 71 0.18 0.31 9.67
CA ASP A 71 -1.07 -0.09 10.32
C ASP A 71 -2.25 0.75 9.80
N GLN A 72 -2.10 2.07 9.75
CA GLN A 72 -3.13 2.97 9.24
C GLN A 72 -3.50 2.69 7.78
N ARG A 73 -2.55 2.31 6.93
CA ARG A 73 -2.83 1.94 5.54
C ARG A 73 -3.59 0.63 5.43
N ALA A 74 -3.22 -0.37 6.24
CA ALA A 74 -3.92 -1.65 6.30
C ALA A 74 -5.38 -1.45 6.73
N GLU A 75 -5.63 -0.66 7.78
CA GLU A 75 -6.98 -0.33 8.25
C GLU A 75 -7.81 0.39 7.18
N ARG A 76 -7.21 1.35 6.45
CA ARG A 76 -7.87 2.06 5.34
C ARG A 76 -8.19 1.14 4.17
N ALA A 77 -7.33 0.17 3.86
CA ALA A 77 -7.57 -0.82 2.83
C ALA A 77 -8.72 -1.75 3.22
N GLN A 78 -8.71 -2.25 4.47
CA GLN A 78 -9.77 -3.10 5.01
C GLN A 78 -11.12 -2.38 5.05
N SER A 79 -11.16 -1.14 5.55
CA SER A 79 -12.40 -0.35 5.60
C SER A 79 -13.01 -0.12 4.21
N ARG A 80 -12.15 0.07 3.19
CA ARG A 80 -12.60 0.18 1.80
C ARG A 80 -13.15 -1.15 1.28
N PHE A 81 -12.49 -2.26 1.60
CA PHE A 81 -12.97 -3.60 1.24
C PHE A 81 -14.33 -3.89 1.88
N ASP A 82 -14.47 -3.67 3.19
CA ASP A 82 -15.72 -3.88 3.92
C ASP A 82 -16.88 -3.09 3.31
N ARG A 83 -16.65 -1.82 2.94
CA ARG A 83 -17.64 -1.01 2.23
C ARG A 83 -18.03 -1.59 0.87
N LEU A 84 -17.08 -2.16 0.13
CA LEU A 84 -17.35 -2.79 -1.17
C LEU A 84 -18.12 -4.11 -1.00
N SER A 85 -17.79 -4.89 0.04
CA SER A 85 -18.46 -6.14 0.38
C SER A 85 -19.85 -5.94 0.98
N GLN A 86 -20.08 -4.83 1.68
CA GLN A 86 -21.38 -4.41 2.21
C GLN A 86 -22.32 -3.82 1.15
N ARG A 87 -22.03 -4.01 -0.15
CA ARG A 87 -23.05 -3.90 -1.21
C ARG A 87 -23.62 -5.29 -1.52
N PRO A 88 -24.44 -5.91 -0.66
CA PRO A 88 -25.30 -6.98 -1.11
C PRO A 88 -26.40 -6.38 -2.00
N SER A 89 -26.71 -7.10 -3.07
CA SER A 89 -27.91 -7.03 -3.91
C SER A 89 -29.12 -6.30 -3.30
N GLU A 90 -29.29 -5.02 -3.60
CA GLU A 90 -30.59 -4.33 -3.52
C GLU A 90 -31.17 -4.23 -4.94
N SER A 91 -31.49 -5.37 -5.53
CA SER A 91 -32.40 -5.46 -6.68
C SER A 91 -33.63 -6.25 -6.25
N GLU A 92 -34.70 -5.51 -5.99
CA GLU A 92 -36.11 -5.91 -6.04
C GLU A 92 -36.58 -7.01 -5.07
N THR A 93 -36.89 -6.59 -3.84
CA THR A 93 -38.11 -7.07 -3.17
C THR A 93 -39.27 -6.19 -3.64
N GLU A 94 -40.00 -6.61 -4.66
CA GLU A 94 -41.35 -6.11 -4.92
C GLU A 94 -42.37 -7.10 -4.33
N ALA A 95 -42.85 -6.77 -3.13
CA ALA A 95 -44.01 -7.42 -2.55
C ALA A 95 -45.27 -6.91 -3.27
N GLY A 96 -45.82 -7.75 -4.14
CA GLY A 96 -47.19 -7.61 -4.65
C GLY A 96 -48.07 -8.71 -4.09
N THR A 97 -48.71 -8.43 -2.95
CA THR A 97 -49.91 -9.14 -2.47
C THR A 97 -51.07 -9.02 -3.47
N ASP A 98 -51.91 -10.07 -3.47
CA ASP A 98 -53.31 -10.13 -3.90
C ASP A 98 -53.64 -10.65 -5.31
N SER A 99 -54.16 -11.87 -5.37
CA SER A 99 -55.34 -12.26 -6.18
C SER A 99 -55.80 -13.68 -5.85
N GLU A 100 -56.77 -13.75 -4.94
CA GLU A 100 -58.02 -14.52 -4.99
C GLU A 100 -58.20 -15.54 -6.14
N ARG A 101 -58.25 -16.85 -5.86
CA ARG A 101 -59.47 -17.66 -5.64
C ARG A 101 -59.20 -19.18 -5.68
#